data_AF-A0A2V6J7J3-F1
#
_entry.id   AF-A0A2V6J7J3-F1
#
_cell.length_a   1.000
_cell.length_b   1.000
_cell.length_c   1.000
_cell.angle_alpha   90.00
_cell.angle_beta   90.00
_cell.angle_gamma   90.00
#
_symmetry.space_group_name_H-M   'P 1'
#
loop_
_entity.id
_entity.type
_entity.pdbx_description
1 polymer ?
#
loop_
_entity_poly.entity_id
_entity_poly.type
_entity_poly.pdbx_seq_one_letter_code
_entity_poly.pdbx_strand_id
1 'polypeptide(L)'
;MILFIWCLNLGISIWNAYVTGKVWVEAKHARGLHRFMAWMGYLMASMGFSWEILVLVGILLHSFGKITPDQATLLFQVGYVLLVPGFLFSGYAIMFQSWANAYRNHSVVNMGVAAYNTYANIHNTFNAIDNFPKAFGSV
;
A
#
# COMPACT_ATOMS: atom_id res chain seq x y z
N MET A 1 12.86 -14.33 -7.48
CA MET A 1 12.24 -13.00 -7.75
C MET A 1 11.03 -12.75 -6.85
N ILE A 2 10.03 -13.63 -6.80
CA ILE A 2 8.80 -13.45 -6.00
C ILE A 2 9.08 -13.28 -4.49
N LEU A 3 9.90 -14.14 -3.88
CA LEU A 3 10.23 -14.05 -2.45
C LEU A 3 10.89 -12.72 -2.07
N PHE A 4 11.78 -12.21 -2.92
CA PHE A 4 12.44 -10.93 -2.70
C PHE A 4 11.44 -9.77 -2.71
N ILE A 5 10.53 -9.74 -3.69
CA ILE A 5 9.49 -8.69 -3.79
C ILE A 5 8.56 -8.74 -2.58
N TRP A 6 8.20 -9.95 -2.13
CA TRP A 6 7.40 -10.15 -0.93
C TRP A 6 8.12 -9.60 0.32
N CYS A 7 9.36 -10.00 0.57
CA CYS A 7 10.14 -9.46 1.70
C CYS A 7 10.35 -7.93 1.61
N LEU A 8 10.49 -7.38 0.41
CA LEU A 8 10.60 -5.95 0.20
C LEU A 8 9.31 -5.22 0.60
N ASN A 9 8.14 -5.73 0.19
CA ASN A 9 6.84 -5.17 0.57
C ASN A 9 6.62 -5.24 2.08
N LEU A 10 7.02 -6.34 2.72
CA LEU A 10 7.00 -6.46 4.18
C LEU A 10 7.89 -5.39 4.83
N GLY A 11 9.12 -5.21 4.34
CA GLY A 11 10.04 -4.17 4.82
C GLY A 11 9.46 -2.76 4.68
N ILE A 12 8.84 -2.45 3.54
CA ILE A 12 8.16 -1.17 3.31
C ILE A 12 6.98 -0.99 4.28
N SER A 13 6.19 -2.04 4.52
CA SER A 13 5.06 -2.00 5.45
C SER A 13 5.51 -1.75 6.90
N ILE A 14 6.59 -2.41 7.33
CA ILE A 14 7.24 -2.17 8.63
C ILE A 14 7.74 -0.72 8.71
N TRP A 15 8.41 -0.22 7.67
CA TRP A 15 8.91 1.15 7.64
C TRP A 15 7.77 2.17 7.73
N ASN A 16 6.69 1.98 6.97
CA ASN A 16 5.51 2.84 7.02
C ASN A 16 4.88 2.86 8.41
N ALA A 17 4.75 1.70 9.07
CA ALA A 17 4.26 1.60 10.43
C ALA A 17 5.19 2.29 11.43
N TYR A 18 6.51 2.09 11.32
CA TYR A 18 7.50 2.71 12.19
C TYR A 18 7.50 4.24 12.07
N VAL A 19 7.57 4.78 10.84
CA VAL A 19 7.59 6.23 10.60
C VAL A 19 6.29 6.87 11.07
N THR A 20 5.15 6.25 10.77
CA THR A 20 3.84 6.74 11.21
C THR A 20 3.70 6.70 12.73
N GLY A 21 4.18 5.62 13.37
CA GLY A 21 4.15 5.44 14.81
C GLY A 21 4.93 6.52 15.55
N LYS A 22 6.11 6.89 15.03
CA LYS A 22 6.94 7.96 15.63
C LYS A 22 6.24 9.31 15.68
N VAL A 23 5.49 9.65 14.64
CA VAL A 23 4.80 10.96 14.55
C VAL A 23 3.38 10.92 15.10
N TRP A 24 2.90 9.76 15.57
CA TRP A 24 1.48 9.58 15.90
C TRP A 24 0.98 10.50 17.03
N VAL A 25 1.79 10.63 18.09
CA VAL A 25 1.47 11.46 19.25
C VAL A 25 1.49 12.94 18.86
N GLU A 26 2.53 13.38 18.17
CA GLU A 26 2.65 14.76 17.66
C GLU A 26 1.47 15.11 16.73
N ALA A 27 1.16 14.21 15.79
CA ALA A 27 0.04 14.33 14.89
C ALA A 27 -1.31 14.44 15.62
N LYS A 28 -1.51 13.70 16.72
CA LYS A 28 -2.74 13.78 17.53
C LYS A 28 -2.93 15.17 18.15
N HIS A 29 -1.84 15.82 18.55
CA HIS A 29 -1.87 17.17 19.12
C HIS A 29 -1.99 18.25 18.04
N ALA A 30 -1.23 18.14 16.95
CA ALA A 30 -1.23 19.13 15.86
C ALA A 30 -2.55 19.18 15.08
N ARG A 31 -3.26 18.05 14.96
CA ARG A 31 -4.53 17.91 14.20
C ARG A 31 -4.34 18.28 12.70
N GLY A 32 -5.45 18.56 12.00
CA GLY A 32 -5.46 19.03 10.62
C GLY A 32 -4.75 18.09 9.63
N LEU A 33 -4.01 18.68 8.69
CA LEU A 33 -3.32 17.96 7.63
C LEU A 33 -2.26 17.01 8.17
N HIS A 34 -1.53 17.39 9.22
CA HIS A 34 -0.50 16.52 9.80
C HIS A 34 -1.12 15.23 10.38
N ARG A 35 -2.27 15.36 11.07
CA ARG A 35 -3.03 14.19 11.53
C ARG A 35 -3.59 13.35 10.39
N PHE A 36 -4.12 13.99 9.36
CA PHE A 36 -4.61 13.30 8.17
C PHE A 36 -3.50 12.47 7.50
N MET A 37 -2.31 13.06 7.30
CA MET A 37 -1.18 12.35 6.68
C MET A 37 -0.65 11.19 7.54
N ALA A 38 -0.67 11.33 8.88
CA ALA A 38 -0.36 10.21 9.77
C ALA A 38 -1.37 9.06 9.61
N TRP A 39 -2.67 9.36 9.42
CA TRP A 39 -3.65 8.34 9.08
C TRP A 39 -3.40 7.69 7.71
N MET A 40 -2.94 8.44 6.71
CA MET A 40 -2.61 7.88 5.39
C MET A 40 -1.43 6.92 5.47
N GLY A 41 -0.39 7.26 6.24
CA GLY A 41 0.73 6.35 6.52
C GLY A 41 0.30 5.09 7.27
N TYR A 42 -0.60 5.24 8.25
CA TYR A 42 -1.17 4.10 8.98
C TYR A 42 -1.99 3.18 8.06
N LEU A 43 -2.85 3.77 7.22
CA LEU A 43 -3.68 3.02 6.28
C LEU A 43 -2.78 2.28 5.29
N MET A 44 -1.75 2.94 4.74
CA MET A 44 -0.78 2.33 3.83
C MET A 44 -0.07 1.14 4.46
N ALA A 45 0.42 1.28 5.69
CA ALA A 45 1.05 0.19 6.42
C ALA A 45 0.06 -0.97 6.67
N SER A 46 -1.16 -0.66 7.09
CA SER A 46 -2.19 -1.65 7.39
C SER A 46 -2.58 -2.47 6.16
N MET A 47 -2.79 -1.82 5.01
CA MET A 47 -3.09 -2.52 3.76
C MET A 47 -1.90 -3.36 3.29
N GLY A 48 -0.68 -2.85 3.44
CA GLY A 48 0.55 -3.59 3.18
C GLY A 48 0.62 -4.89 3.98
N PHE A 49 0.50 -4.82 5.30
CA PHE A 49 0.49 -6.03 6.15
C PHE A 49 -0.65 -6.99 5.80
N SER A 50 -1.86 -6.48 5.54
CA SER A 50 -2.99 -7.32 5.14
C SER A 50 -2.69 -8.12 3.87
N TRP A 51 -2.05 -7.50 2.86
CA TRP A 51 -1.64 -8.19 1.65
C TRP A 51 -0.58 -9.26 1.93
N GLU A 52 0.44 -8.93 2.72
CA GLU A 52 1.52 -9.86 3.08
C GLU A 52 1.00 -11.08 3.84
N ILE A 53 0.08 -10.88 4.78
CA ILE A 53 -0.61 -11.95 5.52
C ILE A 53 -1.45 -12.80 4.58
N LEU A 54 -2.21 -12.19 3.68
CA LEU A 54 -3.05 -12.91 2.71
C LEU A 54 -2.21 -13.79 1.79
N VAL A 55 -1.06 -13.29 1.31
CA VAL A 55 -0.09 -14.08 0.54
C VAL A 55 0.45 -15.26 1.33
N LEU A 56 0.88 -15.03 2.57
CA LEU A 56 1.38 -16.11 3.43
C LEU A 56 0.31 -17.18 3.66
N VAL A 57 -0.91 -16.77 4.04
CA VAL A 57 -2.03 -17.67 4.31
C VAL A 57 -2.43 -18.45 3.06
N GLY A 58 -2.52 -17.79 1.91
CA GLY A 58 -2.87 -18.44 0.64
C GLY A 58 -1.86 -19.52 0.24
N ILE A 59 -0.56 -19.21 0.35
CA ILE A 59 0.52 -20.18 0.09
C ILE A 59 0.44 -21.36 1.06
N LEU A 60 0.30 -21.10 2.36
CA LEU A 60 0.26 -22.15 3.37
C LEU A 60 -0.95 -23.07 3.20
N LEU A 61 -2.15 -22.51 3.03
CA LEU A 61 -3.37 -23.30 2.81
C LEU A 61 -3.27 -24.17 1.56
N HIS A 62 -2.73 -23.64 0.46
CA HIS A 62 -2.52 -24.42 -0.75
C HIS A 62 -1.47 -25.52 -0.54
N SER A 63 -0.34 -25.19 0.10
CA SER A 63 0.74 -26.15 0.37
C SER A 63 0.32 -27.32 1.27
N PHE A 64 -0.62 -27.08 2.19
CA PHE A 64 -1.23 -28.12 3.04
C PHE A 64 -2.42 -28.83 2.39
N GLY A 65 -2.71 -28.58 1.11
CA GLY A 65 -3.82 -29.19 0.39
C GLY A 65 -5.20 -28.83 0.94
N LYS A 66 -5.33 -27.71 1.66
CA LYS A 66 -6.61 -27.24 2.24
C LYS A 66 -7.46 -26.48 1.25
N ILE A 67 -6.84 -25.89 0.23
CA ILE A 67 -7.52 -25.16 -0.85
C ILE A 67 -6.97 -25.57 -2.21
N THR A 68 -7.84 -25.58 -3.22
CA THR A 68 -7.47 -25.78 -4.61
C THR A 68 -6.74 -24.55 -5.18
N PRO A 69 -6.03 -24.68 -6.31
CA PRO A 69 -5.44 -23.53 -7.01
C PRO A 69 -6.47 -22.43 -7.36
N ASP A 70 -7.69 -22.82 -7.72
CA ASP A 70 -8.77 -21.88 -8.05
C ASP A 70 -9.23 -21.12 -6.80
N GLN A 71 -9.35 -21.80 -5.66
CA GLN A 71 -9.68 -21.17 -4.38
C GLN A 71 -8.58 -20.23 -3.90
N ALA A 72 -7.30 -20.58 -4.13
CA ALA A 72 -6.18 -19.67 -3.84
C ALA A 72 -6.23 -18.42 -4.74
N THR A 73 -6.57 -18.59 -6.03
CA THR A 73 -6.75 -17.47 -6.97
C THR A 73 -7.88 -16.55 -6.52
N LEU A 74 -9.02 -17.12 -6.12
CA LEU A 74 -10.15 -16.37 -5.59
C LEU A 74 -9.78 -15.59 -4.32
N LEU A 75 -9.03 -16.20 -3.39
CA LEU A 75 -8.52 -15.54 -2.19
C LEU A 75 -7.72 -14.28 -2.54
N PHE A 76 -6.85 -14.36 -3.55
CA PHE A 76 -6.07 -13.21 -4.03
C PHE A 76 -6.93 -12.15 -4.69
N GLN A 77 -7.94 -12.53 -5.46
CA GLN A 77 -8.87 -11.60 -6.11
C GLN A 77 -9.71 -10.84 -5.08
N VAL A 78 -10.26 -11.53 -4.08
CA VAL A 78 -10.97 -10.90 -2.95
C VAL A 78 -10.04 -9.92 -2.23
N GLY A 79 -8.81 -10.34 -1.91
CA GLY A 79 -7.80 -9.49 -1.31
C GLY A 79 -7.52 -8.22 -2.12
N TYR A 80 -7.36 -8.39 -3.43
CA TYR A 80 -7.13 -7.29 -4.36
C TYR A 80 -8.30 -6.29 -4.35
N VAL A 81 -9.54 -6.78 -4.46
CA VAL A 81 -10.76 -5.95 -4.45
C VAL A 81 -10.89 -5.15 -3.15
N LEU A 82 -10.59 -5.76 -2.00
CA LEU A 82 -10.73 -5.10 -0.69
C LEU A 82 -9.62 -4.08 -0.42
N LEU A 83 -8.39 -4.36 -0.83
CA LEU A 83 -7.22 -3.57 -0.40
C LEU A 83 -6.87 -2.45 -1.39
N VAL A 84 -7.05 -2.66 -2.70
CA VAL A 84 -6.65 -1.69 -3.74
C VAL A 84 -7.28 -0.31 -3.57
N PRO A 85 -8.57 -0.16 -3.24
CA PRO A 85 -9.15 1.16 -3.00
C PRO A 85 -8.43 1.93 -1.87
N GLY A 86 -8.05 1.23 -0.80
CA GLY A 86 -7.27 1.79 0.30
C GLY A 86 -5.85 2.16 -0.12
N PHE A 87 -5.18 1.30 -0.89
CA PHE A 87 -3.85 1.57 -1.46
C PHE A 87 -3.86 2.83 -2.33
N LEU A 88 -4.82 2.97 -3.25
CA LEU A 88 -4.92 4.13 -4.13
C LEU A 88 -5.26 5.39 -3.35
N PHE A 89 -6.26 5.34 -2.46
CA PHE A 89 -6.69 6.51 -1.70
C PHE A 89 -5.55 7.12 -0.88
N SER A 90 -4.85 6.29 -0.11
CA SER A 90 -3.69 6.75 0.67
C SER A 90 -2.48 7.09 -0.23
N GLY A 91 -2.28 6.36 -1.32
CA GLY A 91 -1.24 6.64 -2.32
C GLY A 91 -1.37 8.02 -2.94
N TYR A 92 -2.57 8.43 -3.36
CA TYR A 92 -2.84 9.78 -3.87
C TYR A 92 -2.56 10.86 -2.82
N ALA A 93 -3.00 10.67 -1.58
CA ALA A 93 -2.74 11.64 -0.51
C ALA A 93 -1.23 11.81 -0.24
N ILE A 94 -0.48 10.71 -0.20
CA ILE A 94 0.98 10.71 -0.02
C ILE A 94 1.67 11.37 -1.22
N MET A 95 1.22 11.08 -2.44
CA MET A 95 1.73 11.71 -3.66
C MET A 95 1.56 13.23 -3.62
N PHE A 96 0.37 13.74 -3.32
CA PHE A 96 0.13 15.18 -3.23
C PHE A 96 0.95 15.86 -2.12
N GLN A 97 1.09 15.22 -0.96
CA GLN A 97 1.96 15.73 0.10
C GLN A 97 3.43 15.78 -0.35
N SER A 98 3.88 14.80 -1.12
CA SER A 98 5.25 14.80 -1.65
C SER A 98 5.50 15.92 -2.65
N TRP A 99 4.50 16.29 -3.48
CA TRP A 99 4.57 17.46 -4.35
C TRP A 99 4.69 18.76 -3.54
N ALA A 100 3.86 18.92 -2.50
CA ALA A 100 3.93 20.07 -1.63
C ALA A 100 5.30 20.19 -0.94
N ASN A 101 5.89 19.08 -0.51
CA ASN A 101 7.21 19.04 0.11
C ASN A 101 8.34 19.37 -0.89
N ALA A 102 8.27 18.83 -2.11
CA ALA A 102 9.23 19.14 -3.17
C ALA A 102 9.20 20.63 -3.54
N TYR A 103 7.99 21.19 -3.67
CA TYR A 103 7.81 22.60 -3.98
C TYR A 103 8.31 23.52 -2.86
N ARG A 104 8.06 23.19 -1.58
CA ARG A 104 8.48 24.05 -0.45
C ARG A 104 9.97 23.98 -0.14
N ASN A 105 10.55 22.79 -0.22
CA ASN A 105 11.91 22.56 0.28
C ASN A 105 12.97 22.60 -0.82
N HIS A 106 12.57 22.51 -2.10
CA HIS A 106 13.45 22.55 -3.27
C HIS A 106 14.67 21.62 -3.24
N SER A 107 14.67 20.58 -2.40
CA SER A 107 15.79 19.65 -2.30
C SER A 107 15.65 18.51 -3.32
N VAL A 108 16.80 18.07 -3.87
CA VAL A 108 16.86 16.96 -4.83
C VAL A 108 16.20 15.71 -4.26
N VAL A 109 16.36 15.44 -2.96
CA VAL A 109 15.73 14.31 -2.28
C VAL A 109 14.20 14.43 -2.30
N ASN A 110 13.64 15.59 -1.97
CA ASN A 110 12.19 15.77 -1.99
C ASN A 110 11.63 15.69 -3.42
N MET A 111 12.34 16.22 -4.41
CA MET A 111 11.98 16.07 -5.82
C MET A 111 12.00 14.60 -6.27
N GLY A 112 13.01 13.83 -5.86
CA GLY A 112 13.10 12.40 -6.14
C GLY A 112 11.95 11.60 -5.52
N VAL A 113 11.60 11.88 -4.26
CA VAL A 113 10.44 11.26 -3.59
C VAL A 113 9.14 11.61 -4.31
N ALA A 114 8.96 12.87 -4.72
CA ALA A 114 7.80 13.29 -5.48
C ALA A 114 7.70 12.56 -6.83
N ALA A 115 8.81 12.43 -7.56
CA ALA A 115 8.85 11.70 -8.82
C ALA A 115 8.51 10.22 -8.63
N TYR A 116 9.10 9.56 -7.63
CA TYR A 116 8.82 8.14 -7.33
C TYR A 116 7.36 7.91 -6.97
N ASN A 117 6.81 8.69 -6.04
CA ASN A 117 5.41 8.53 -5.62
C ASN A 117 4.44 8.81 -6.77
N THR A 118 4.78 9.75 -7.67
CA THR A 118 3.98 10.03 -8.87
C THR A 118 3.97 8.82 -9.80
N TYR A 119 5.15 8.29 -10.12
CA TYR A 119 5.27 7.10 -10.96
C TYR A 119 4.54 5.90 -10.35
N ALA A 120 4.82 5.61 -9.08
CA ALA A 120 4.26 4.46 -8.38
C ALA A 120 2.73 4.53 -8.32
N ASN A 121 2.18 5.69 -7.98
CA ASN A 121 0.73 5.83 -7.85
C ASN A 121 0.03 5.78 -9.22
N ILE A 122 0.61 6.40 -10.25
CA ILE A 122 0.07 6.30 -11.63
C ILE A 122 0.12 4.85 -12.13
N HIS A 123 1.26 4.16 -11.95
CA HIS A 123 1.41 2.76 -12.33
C HIS A 123 0.39 1.87 -11.61
N ASN A 124 0.22 2.06 -10.29
CA ASN A 124 -0.78 1.33 -9.51
C ASN A 124 -2.21 1.63 -9.96
N THR A 125 -2.53 2.87 -10.33
CA THR A 125 -3.85 3.24 -10.86
C THR A 125 -4.13 2.56 -12.19
N PHE A 126 -3.19 2.56 -13.14
CA PHE A 126 -3.38 1.86 -14.42
C PHE A 126 -3.53 0.35 -14.21
N ASN A 127 -2.67 -0.24 -13.37
CA ASN A 127 -2.82 -1.65 -12.99
C ASN A 127 -4.20 -1.92 -12.36
N ALA A 128 -4.72 -1.04 -11.52
CA ALA A 128 -6.03 -1.18 -10.93
C ALA A 128 -7.15 -1.06 -11.98
N ILE A 129 -7.07 -0.13 -12.93
CA ILE A 129 -8.04 -0.01 -14.02
C ILE A 129 -8.12 -1.31 -14.83
N ASP A 130 -6.98 -1.93 -15.12
CA ASP A 130 -6.92 -3.13 -15.96
C ASP A 130 -7.30 -4.42 -15.23
N ASN A 131 -7.10 -4.48 -13.91
CA ASN A 131 -7.24 -5.72 -13.13
C ASN A 131 -8.41 -5.71 -12.15
N PHE A 132 -8.82 -4.55 -11.63
CA PHE A 132 -9.89 -4.46 -10.63
C PHE A 132 -11.23 -4.93 -11.17
N PRO A 133 -11.69 -4.55 -12.38
CA PRO A 133 -12.96 -5.07 -12.92
C PRO A 133 -12.94 -6.58 -13.12
N LYS A 134 -11.80 -7.14 -13.52
CA LYS A 134 -11.62 -8.59 -13.69
C LYS A 134 -11.67 -9.32 -12.36
N ALA A 135 -10.99 -8.80 -11.34
CA ALA A 135 -10.99 -9.35 -9.99
C ALA A 135 -12.35 -9.20 -9.30
N PHE A 136 -13.06 -8.10 -9.54
CA PHE A 136 -14.41 -7.90 -9.01
C PHE A 136 -15.44 -8.82 -9.67
N GLY A 137 -15.33 -9.05 -10.98
CA GLY A 137 -16.24 -9.96 -11.69
C GLY A 137 -16.03 -11.45 -11.38
N SER A 138 -14.90 -11.81 -10.77
CA SER A 138 -14.59 -13.19 -10.36
C SER A 138 -14.96 -13.52 -8.90
N VAL A 139 -15.34 -12.51 -8.12
CA VAL A 139 -15.74 -12.62 -6.71
C VAL A 139 -17.26 -12.53 -6.60
#